data_AF-A0A8T7KMK1-F1
#
_entry.id   AF-A0A8T7KMK1-F1
#
_cell.length_a   1.000
_cell.length_b   1.000
_cell.length_c   1.000
_cell.angle_alpha   90.00
_cell.angle_beta   90.00
_cell.angle_gamma   90.00
#
_symmetry.space_group_name_H-M   'P 1'
#
loop_
_entity.id
_entity.type
_entity.pdbx_description
1 polymer ?
#
loop_
_entity_poly.entity_id
_entity_poly.type
_entity_poly.pdbx_seq_one_letter_code
_entity_poly.pdbx_strand_id
1 'polypeptide(L)'
;MTQVRFVGRQRQLAHLRSSLAHAGRGRIICITAGPGMGKSWLLREFARQATALAARSALIDFGADQAYDVLTLVRQLRDALGAEAFAPLTTTINTLTAPRIATSAARQQQITRADAAPAALTVKDKLFVVQTDNPLLLQTIEAQVTHAFFVCLAGLATHGPLLLLFDSYEQCSHERTSWVPSLADRWIRGELLNRIRSGTLPNTVVVLASRQLPPFDANWAAVLDELPLEGFAPPEVAAYLRGTCGLTQLSDRELQTIYAATQGHPQLLGLIGDSLAQAQSPGVDWSHGD
;
A
#
# COMPACT_ATOMS: atom_id res chain seq x y z
N MET A 1 -11.58 -17.42 14.00
CA MET A 1 -11.63 -16.96 12.60
C MET A 1 -10.85 -17.95 11.75
N THR A 2 -11.52 -18.66 10.85
CA THR A 2 -10.86 -19.63 9.95
C THR A 2 -9.97 -18.87 8.96
N GLN A 3 -8.70 -19.22 8.87
CA GLN A 3 -7.76 -18.57 7.95
C GLN A 3 -8.19 -18.85 6.51
N VAL A 4 -8.62 -17.82 5.78
CA VAL A 4 -9.00 -17.91 4.37
C VAL A 4 -7.76 -18.41 3.59
N ARG A 5 -7.88 -19.56 2.93
CA ARG A 5 -6.78 -20.17 2.18
C ARG A 5 -6.46 -19.35 0.93
N PHE A 6 -5.19 -19.00 0.74
CA PHE A 6 -4.72 -18.38 -0.49
C PHE A 6 -4.62 -19.43 -1.61
N VAL A 7 -5.22 -19.17 -2.77
CA VAL A 7 -5.36 -20.10 -3.89
C VAL A 7 -4.79 -19.46 -5.14
N GLY A 8 -4.00 -20.25 -5.88
CA GLY A 8 -3.36 -19.82 -7.11
C GLY A 8 -2.22 -18.82 -6.93
N ARG A 9 -1.88 -18.12 -8.03
CA ARG A 9 -0.90 -17.02 -8.09
C ARG A 9 0.55 -17.37 -7.74
N GLN A 10 0.94 -18.63 -7.92
CA GLN A 10 2.27 -19.14 -7.60
C GLN A 10 3.35 -18.43 -8.41
N ARG A 11 3.07 -18.08 -9.68
CA ARG A 11 3.96 -17.28 -10.53
C ARG A 11 4.22 -15.91 -9.92
N GLN A 12 3.18 -15.21 -9.46
CA GLN A 12 3.30 -13.89 -8.85
C GLN A 12 4.09 -13.95 -7.54
N LEU A 13 3.81 -14.96 -6.69
CA LEU A 13 4.53 -15.16 -5.44
C LEU A 13 6.01 -15.54 -5.66
N ALA A 14 6.30 -16.38 -6.66
CA ALA A 14 7.67 -16.73 -7.03
C ALA A 14 8.43 -15.50 -7.56
N HIS A 15 7.77 -14.65 -8.36
CA HIS A 15 8.35 -13.41 -8.85
C HIS A 15 8.70 -12.47 -7.69
N LEU A 16 7.78 -12.25 -6.74
CA LEU A 16 8.06 -11.45 -5.54
C LEU A 16 9.26 -11.99 -4.75
N ARG A 17 9.31 -13.30 -4.50
CA ARG A 17 10.43 -13.95 -3.80
C ARG A 17 11.76 -13.70 -4.50
N SER A 18 11.76 -13.84 -5.83
CA SER A 18 12.94 -13.56 -6.64
C SER A 18 13.37 -12.09 -6.50
N SER A 19 12.43 -11.15 -6.58
CA SER A 19 12.73 -9.71 -6.46
C SER A 19 13.25 -9.33 -5.07
N LEU A 20 12.72 -9.93 -4.00
CA LEU A 20 13.20 -9.68 -2.63
C LEU A 20 14.57 -10.30 -2.35
N ALA A 21 14.90 -11.41 -3.02
CA ALA A 21 16.17 -12.10 -2.86
C ALA A 21 17.33 -11.45 -3.64
N HIS A 22 17.05 -10.74 -4.74
CA HIS A 22 18.08 -10.22 -5.65
C HIS A 22 18.08 -8.69 -5.71
N ALA A 23 19.24 -8.06 -5.54
CA ALA A 23 19.39 -6.60 -5.60
C ALA A 23 19.37 -5.98 -7.02
N GLY A 24 18.98 -6.73 -8.05
CA GLY A 24 19.17 -6.36 -9.47
C GLY A 24 17.90 -5.91 -10.20
N ARG A 25 17.22 -6.88 -10.83
CA ARG A 25 16.07 -6.68 -11.73
C ARG A 25 14.74 -6.89 -11.00
N GLY A 26 13.65 -6.36 -11.56
CA GLY A 26 12.30 -6.57 -11.04
C GLY A 26 12.05 -5.94 -9.67
N ARG A 27 12.72 -4.83 -9.37
CA ARG A 27 12.56 -4.09 -8.11
C ARG A 27 11.34 -3.18 -8.13
N ILE A 28 10.80 -2.87 -9.30
CA ILE A 28 9.52 -2.17 -9.46
C ILE A 28 8.59 -3.12 -10.20
N ILE A 29 7.61 -3.67 -9.51
CA ILE A 29 6.65 -4.63 -10.04
C ILE A 29 5.35 -3.91 -10.34
N CYS A 30 4.93 -3.94 -11.59
CA CYS A 30 3.72 -3.32 -12.08
C CYS A 30 2.62 -4.38 -12.24
N ILE A 31 1.57 -4.30 -11.43
CA ILE A 31 0.43 -5.22 -11.51
C ILE A 31 -0.75 -4.47 -12.13
N THR A 32 -1.05 -4.77 -13.39
CA THR A 32 -2.22 -4.23 -14.10
C THR A 32 -3.29 -5.29 -14.25
N ALA A 33 -4.49 -5.01 -13.75
CA ALA A 33 -5.64 -5.90 -13.91
C ALA A 33 -6.96 -5.16 -13.80
N GLY A 34 -8.00 -5.74 -14.41
CA GLY A 34 -9.38 -5.26 -14.29
C GLY A 34 -9.90 -5.21 -12.84
N PRO A 35 -11.07 -4.58 -12.63
CA PRO A 35 -11.75 -4.62 -11.33
C PRO A 35 -12.04 -6.08 -10.92
N GLY A 36 -11.97 -6.38 -9.63
CA GLY A 36 -12.34 -7.71 -9.13
C GLY A 36 -11.35 -8.85 -9.42
N MET A 37 -10.19 -8.57 -10.03
CA MET A 37 -9.16 -9.60 -10.32
C MET A 37 -8.30 -10.03 -9.11
N GLY A 38 -8.58 -9.48 -7.93
CA GLY A 38 -7.88 -9.85 -6.68
C GLY A 38 -6.55 -9.14 -6.43
N LYS A 39 -6.33 -7.94 -7.00
CA LYS A 39 -5.11 -7.13 -6.76
C LYS A 39 -4.84 -6.90 -5.26
N SER A 40 -5.80 -6.31 -4.55
CA SER A 40 -5.70 -6.04 -3.11
C SER A 40 -5.42 -7.28 -2.28
N TRP A 41 -6.01 -8.40 -2.66
CA TRP A 41 -5.82 -9.67 -1.97
C TRP A 41 -4.42 -10.25 -2.22
N LEU A 42 -3.92 -10.16 -3.45
CA LEU A 42 -2.54 -10.50 -3.77
C LEU A 42 -1.53 -9.63 -3.01
N LEU A 43 -1.78 -8.32 -2.88
CA LEU A 43 -0.90 -7.41 -2.14
C LEU A 43 -0.85 -7.75 -0.64
N ARG A 44 -1.99 -8.09 -0.02
CA ARG A 44 -2.00 -8.57 1.37
C ARG A 44 -1.21 -9.87 1.54
N GLU A 45 -1.32 -10.78 0.58
CA GLU A 45 -0.51 -12.01 0.58
C GLU A 45 0.98 -11.70 0.37
N PHE A 46 1.33 -10.73 -0.47
CA PHE A 46 2.70 -10.26 -0.65
C PHE A 46 3.28 -9.73 0.66
N ALA A 47 2.53 -8.89 1.40
CA ALA A 47 2.95 -8.42 2.72
C ALA A 47 3.17 -9.59 3.69
N ARG A 48 2.27 -10.58 3.70
CA ARG A 48 2.41 -11.78 4.55
C ARG A 48 3.66 -12.60 4.18
N GLN A 49 3.93 -12.79 2.90
CA GLN A 49 5.13 -13.49 2.42
C GLN A 49 6.41 -12.71 2.74
N ALA A 50 6.38 -11.38 2.65
CA ALA A 50 7.51 -10.54 3.03
C ALA A 50 7.92 -10.76 4.48
N THR A 51 6.96 -10.79 5.41
CA THR A 51 7.23 -11.11 6.81
C THR A 51 7.86 -12.50 6.97
N ALA A 52 7.39 -13.51 6.22
CA ALA A 52 7.97 -14.86 6.24
C ALA A 52 9.40 -14.92 5.70
N LEU A 53 9.80 -13.93 4.90
CA LEU A 53 11.16 -13.76 4.36
C LEU A 53 11.99 -12.75 5.15
N ALA A 54 11.54 -12.35 6.35
CA ALA A 54 12.15 -11.31 7.18
C ALA A 54 12.29 -9.95 6.49
N ALA A 55 11.47 -9.68 5.47
CA ALA A 55 11.37 -8.38 4.83
C ALA A 55 10.35 -7.50 5.57
N ARG A 56 10.66 -6.21 5.74
CA ARG A 56 9.69 -5.23 6.26
C ARG A 56 8.78 -4.78 5.14
N SER A 57 7.48 -4.65 5.40
CA SER A 57 6.52 -4.26 4.37
C SER A 57 5.61 -3.13 4.80
N ALA A 58 5.27 -2.24 3.86
CA ALA A 58 4.21 -1.24 4.00
C ALA A 58 3.18 -1.41 2.89
N LEU A 59 1.90 -1.31 3.22
CA LEU A 59 0.79 -1.32 2.27
C LEU A 59 0.03 0.00 2.38
N ILE A 60 -0.03 0.73 1.27
CA ILE A 60 -0.78 1.98 1.13
C ILE A 60 -1.93 1.72 0.16
N ASP A 61 -3.16 1.97 0.61
CA ASP A 61 -4.37 1.84 -0.21
C ASP A 61 -4.91 3.21 -0.61
N PHE A 62 -4.75 3.57 -1.88
CA PHE A 62 -5.26 4.83 -2.41
C PHE A 62 -6.77 4.83 -2.66
N GLY A 63 -7.45 3.68 -2.50
CA GLY A 63 -8.90 3.57 -2.68
C GLY A 63 -9.75 4.14 -1.55
N ALA A 64 -9.14 4.53 -0.42
CA ALA A 64 -9.82 4.95 0.81
C ALA A 64 -10.44 6.38 0.78
N ASP A 65 -10.67 6.96 -0.40
CA ASP A 65 -11.23 8.32 -0.60
C ASP A 65 -10.46 9.43 0.16
N GLN A 66 -9.15 9.23 0.31
CA GLN A 66 -8.25 10.19 0.97
C GLN A 66 -7.36 10.88 -0.07
N ALA A 67 -7.28 12.21 -0.01
CA ALA A 67 -6.24 12.94 -0.75
C ALA A 67 -4.89 12.73 -0.04
N TYR A 68 -3.89 12.27 -0.81
CA TYR A 68 -2.56 12.02 -0.29
C TYR A 68 -1.62 13.18 -0.64
N ASP A 69 -1.21 13.92 0.39
CA ASP A 69 -0.03 14.77 0.32
C ASP A 69 1.24 13.98 0.69
N VAL A 70 2.39 14.60 0.48
CA VAL A 70 3.70 13.99 0.75
C VAL A 70 3.85 13.61 2.22
N LEU A 71 3.40 14.47 3.14
CA LEU A 71 3.55 14.26 4.58
C LEU A 71 2.71 13.08 5.08
N THR A 72 1.48 12.94 4.59
CA THR A 72 0.57 11.84 4.91
C THR A 72 1.16 10.53 4.43
N LEU A 73 1.67 10.49 3.20
CA LEU A 73 2.29 9.30 2.63
C LEU A 73 3.55 8.89 3.42
N VAL A 74 4.43 9.84 3.71
CA VAL A 74 5.66 9.60 4.51
C VAL A 74 5.32 9.10 5.92
N ARG A 75 4.30 9.67 6.57
CA ARG A 75 3.84 9.21 7.90
C ARG A 75 3.28 7.79 7.86
N GLN A 76 2.43 7.47 6.88
CA GLN A 76 1.89 6.12 6.75
C GLN A 76 3.00 5.08 6.50
N LEU A 77 3.97 5.40 5.63
CA LEU A 77 5.13 4.53 5.39
C LEU A 77 5.98 4.36 6.64
N ARG A 78 6.25 5.45 7.38
CA ARG A 78 6.94 5.42 8.68
C ARG A 78 6.25 4.45 9.63
N ASP A 79 4.95 4.64 9.83
CA ASP A 79 4.17 3.89 10.82
C ASP A 79 4.09 2.41 10.46
N ALA A 80 3.95 2.09 9.16
CA ALA A 80 3.92 0.72 8.67
C ALA A 80 5.28 0.00 8.74
N LEU A 81 6.40 0.72 8.58
CA LEU A 81 7.75 0.15 8.59
C LEU A 81 8.40 0.09 9.98
N GLY A 82 7.77 0.68 10.99
CA GLY A 82 8.28 0.78 12.36
C GLY A 82 8.78 2.19 12.67
N ALA A 83 7.99 2.96 13.42
CA ALA A 83 8.25 4.37 13.68
C ALA A 83 9.60 4.63 14.40
N GLU A 84 10.11 3.66 15.16
CA GLU A 84 11.38 3.73 15.86
C GLU A 84 12.58 3.95 14.91
N ALA A 85 12.55 3.34 13.72
CA ALA A 85 13.60 3.51 12.73
C ALA A 85 13.61 4.91 12.07
N PHE A 86 12.56 5.70 12.33
CA PHE A 86 12.33 7.02 11.76
C PHE A 86 12.31 8.10 12.85
N ALA A 87 12.97 7.87 13.99
CA ALA A 87 13.16 8.90 15.01
C ALA A 87 13.79 10.20 14.43
N PRO A 88 14.84 10.15 13.56
CA PRO A 88 15.39 11.36 12.96
C PRO A 88 14.37 12.13 12.11
N LEU A 89 13.57 11.42 11.30
CA LEU A 89 12.48 12.02 10.53
C LEU A 89 11.47 12.72 11.44
N THR A 90 11.09 12.09 12.55
CA THR A 90 10.15 12.67 13.51
C THR A 90 10.71 13.96 14.12
N THR A 91 12.00 13.98 14.47
CA THR A 91 12.69 15.20 14.93
C THR A 91 12.69 16.29 13.85
N THR A 92 12.96 15.96 12.59
CA THR A 92 12.90 16.91 11.47
C THR A 92 11.49 17.49 11.30
N ILE A 93 10.46 16.65 11.28
CA ILE A 93 9.06 17.12 11.19
C ILE A 93 8.76 18.05 12.36
N ASN A 94 9.03 17.62 13.60
CA ASN A 94 8.76 18.43 14.79
C ASN A 94 9.52 19.76 14.78
N THR A 95 10.75 19.80 14.27
CA THR A 95 11.55 21.04 14.19
C THR A 95 10.97 22.02 13.17
N LEU A 96 10.46 21.50 12.05
CA LEU A 96 9.90 22.31 10.97
C LEU A 96 8.47 22.75 11.23
N THR A 97 7.70 21.93 11.94
CA THR A 97 6.30 22.22 12.31
C THR A 97 6.17 22.80 13.70
N ALA A 98 7.26 22.84 14.49
CA ALA A 98 7.28 23.54 15.78
C ALA A 98 6.70 24.92 15.52
N PRO A 99 5.63 25.30 16.26
CA PRO A 99 4.91 26.50 15.92
C PRO A 99 5.90 27.65 16.06
N ARG A 100 6.12 28.38 14.97
CA ARG A 100 6.88 29.63 14.98
C ARG A 100 6.04 30.69 15.72
N ILE A 101 5.71 30.44 16.99
CA ILE A 101 4.95 31.30 17.89
C ILE A 101 5.67 32.65 18.12
N ALA A 102 6.95 32.74 17.75
CA ALA A 102 7.78 33.91 17.98
C ALA A 102 7.34 35.18 17.20
N THR A 103 6.52 35.11 16.15
CA THR A 103 6.18 36.32 15.35
C THR A 103 4.78 36.88 15.53
N SER A 104 3.89 36.22 16.27
CA SER A 104 2.59 36.80 16.70
C SER A 104 2.52 37.08 18.21
N ALA A 105 3.38 36.45 19.02
CA ALA A 105 3.48 36.77 20.46
C ALA A 105 4.08 38.16 20.74
N ALA A 106 4.79 38.78 19.79
CA ALA A 106 5.18 40.19 19.88
C ALA A 106 3.98 41.17 19.75
N ARG A 107 2.78 40.67 19.41
CA ARG A 107 1.52 41.45 19.46
C ARG A 107 0.65 41.11 20.67
N GLN A 108 1.04 40.12 21.49
CA GLN A 108 0.28 39.67 22.68
C GLN A 108 1.08 39.72 23.99
N GLN A 109 2.37 40.09 23.98
CA GLN A 109 3.15 40.39 25.19
C GLN A 109 2.80 41.74 25.84
N GLN A 110 1.50 42.04 25.94
CA GLN A 110 1.01 43.04 26.90
C GLN A 110 0.00 42.46 27.90
N ILE A 111 -0.15 41.13 28.00
CA ILE A 111 -1.02 40.54 29.03
C ILE A 111 -0.35 39.31 29.69
N THR A 112 0.13 39.54 30.91
CA THR A 112 0.37 38.63 32.05
C THR A 112 1.49 37.58 32.02
N ARG A 113 2.52 37.87 32.83
CA ARG A 113 3.41 36.96 33.56
C ARG A 113 2.63 36.22 34.66
N ALA A 114 2.78 34.90 34.79
CA ALA A 114 3.00 34.18 36.05
C ALA A 114 3.21 32.66 35.79
N ASP A 115 4.32 32.16 36.33
CA ASP A 115 4.62 30.78 36.78
C ASP A 115 3.90 29.58 36.15
N ALA A 116 4.64 28.77 35.38
CA ALA A 116 4.44 27.33 35.32
C ALA A 116 5.71 26.60 34.81
N ALA A 117 6.08 25.52 35.51
CA ALA A 117 7.17 24.60 35.20
C ALA A 117 7.00 23.91 33.82
N PRO A 118 8.09 23.42 33.19
CA PRO A 118 8.01 22.81 31.87
C PRO A 118 7.43 21.39 31.99
N ALA A 119 6.11 21.28 31.86
CA ALA A 119 5.48 20.00 31.61
C ALA A 119 5.94 19.49 30.24
N ALA A 120 6.49 18.28 30.21
CA ALA A 120 6.81 17.58 28.96
C ALA A 120 5.54 17.47 28.12
N LEU A 121 5.47 18.30 27.07
CA LEU A 121 4.42 18.26 26.07
C LEU A 121 4.56 16.96 25.29
N THR A 122 3.86 15.92 25.71
CA THR A 122 3.57 14.77 24.86
C THR A 122 2.61 15.25 23.79
N VAL A 123 3.16 15.82 22.73
CA VAL A 123 2.43 16.25 21.54
C VAL A 123 1.91 14.98 20.87
N LYS A 124 0.68 14.60 21.24
CA LYS A 124 -0.10 13.60 20.53
C LYS A 124 -0.25 14.10 19.10
N ASP A 125 0.19 13.28 18.14
CA ASP A 125 0.32 13.53 16.69
C ASP A 125 -1.05 13.89 16.07
N LYS A 126 -1.58 15.08 16.41
CA LYS A 126 -2.73 15.69 15.73
C LYS A 126 -2.21 16.06 14.36
N LEU A 127 -2.89 15.65 13.29
CA LEU A 127 -2.55 16.02 11.91
C LEU A 127 -2.28 17.53 11.83
N PHE A 128 -1.00 17.91 11.89
CA PHE A 128 -0.58 19.29 11.78
C PHE A 128 -0.69 19.66 10.30
N VAL A 129 -1.76 20.37 9.95
CA VAL A 129 -1.82 21.10 8.69
C VAL A 129 -0.84 22.26 8.84
N VAL A 130 0.26 22.21 8.11
CA VAL A 130 1.20 23.35 8.02
C VAL A 130 0.50 24.44 7.23
N GLN A 131 -0.22 25.32 7.93
CA GLN A 131 -0.84 26.50 7.33
C GLN A 131 0.25 27.56 7.16
N THR A 132 0.84 27.62 5.97
CA THR A 132 1.68 28.75 5.56
C THR A 132 1.29 29.21 4.18
N ASP A 133 1.14 30.53 4.03
CA ASP A 133 0.79 31.16 2.76
C ASP A 133 2.01 31.27 1.82
N ASN A 134 3.20 30.83 2.27
CA ASN A 134 4.43 30.89 1.49
C ASN A 134 4.70 29.54 0.80
N PRO A 135 4.46 29.40 -0.53
CA PRO A 135 4.66 28.15 -1.25
C PRO A 135 6.12 27.69 -1.27
N LEU A 136 7.10 28.62 -1.21
CA LEU A 136 8.52 28.27 -1.16
C LEU A 136 8.90 27.63 0.17
N LEU A 137 8.26 28.05 1.27
CA LEU A 137 8.47 27.45 2.57
C LEU A 137 7.91 26.02 2.61
N LEU A 138 6.72 25.78 2.04
CA LEU A 138 6.15 24.43 1.92
C LEU A 138 7.08 23.51 1.13
N GLN A 139 7.56 23.95 -0.03
CA GLN A 139 8.51 23.18 -0.84
C GLN A 139 9.80 22.87 -0.07
N THR A 140 10.31 23.83 0.71
CA THR A 140 11.51 23.63 1.53
C THR A 140 11.25 22.59 2.63
N ILE A 141 10.10 22.66 3.30
CA ILE A 141 9.69 21.69 4.32
C ILE A 141 9.54 20.30 3.70
N GLU A 142 8.83 20.17 2.59
CA GLU A 142 8.65 18.91 1.87
C GLU A 142 9.97 18.30 1.44
N ALA A 143 10.90 19.10 0.90
CA ALA A 143 12.23 18.63 0.51
C ALA A 143 13.03 18.12 1.71
N GLN A 144 13.02 18.83 2.84
CA GLN A 144 13.72 18.40 4.06
C GLN A 144 13.12 17.14 4.67
N VAL A 145 11.79 17.05 4.73
CA VAL A 145 11.09 15.86 5.23
C VAL A 145 11.34 14.67 4.31
N THR A 146 11.27 14.87 2.99
CA THR A 146 11.57 13.83 2.00
C THR A 146 13.02 13.35 2.13
N HIS A 147 13.97 14.26 2.28
CA HIS A 147 15.37 13.91 2.50
C HIS A 147 15.55 13.07 3.78
N ALA A 148 15.03 13.53 4.92
CA ALA A 148 15.12 12.81 6.19
C ALA A 148 14.45 11.43 6.12
N PHE A 149 13.31 11.32 5.43
CA PHE A 149 12.64 10.04 5.21
C PHE A 149 13.53 9.06 4.45
N PHE A 150 14.15 9.46 3.34
CA PHE A 150 15.01 8.57 2.56
C PHE A 150 16.32 8.21 3.27
N VAL A 151 16.86 9.08 4.13
CA VAL A 151 17.98 8.72 5.01
C VAL A 151 17.59 7.58 5.94
N CYS A 152 16.42 7.67 6.59
CA CYS A 152 15.91 6.61 7.47
C CYS A 152 15.61 5.32 6.69
N LEU A 153 14.95 5.44 5.53
CA LEU A 153 14.59 4.30 4.69
C LEU A 153 15.83 3.57 4.16
N ALA A 154 16.86 4.30 3.73
CA ALA A 154 18.12 3.71 3.31
C ALA A 154 18.83 2.99 4.47
N GLY A 155 18.83 3.58 5.67
CA GLY A 155 19.32 2.92 6.88
C GLY A 155 18.57 1.61 7.16
N LEU A 156 17.25 1.64 7.05
CA LEU A 156 16.40 0.46 7.24
C LEU A 156 16.70 -0.65 6.22
N ALA A 157 16.94 -0.29 4.95
CA ALA A 157 17.27 -1.20 3.87
C ALA A 157 18.65 -1.90 4.03
N THR A 158 19.52 -1.38 4.92
CA THR A 158 20.76 -2.07 5.29
C THR A 158 20.54 -3.28 6.20
N HIS A 159 19.38 -3.36 6.86
CA HIS A 159 19.05 -4.42 7.81
C HIS A 159 18.20 -5.54 7.20
N GLY A 160 17.80 -5.41 5.94
CA GLY A 160 17.05 -6.42 5.23
C GLY A 160 16.22 -5.83 4.09
N PRO A 161 15.53 -6.68 3.31
CA PRO A 161 14.69 -6.23 2.21
C PRO A 161 13.49 -5.42 2.69
N LEU A 162 13.11 -4.42 1.91
CA LEU A 162 11.91 -3.61 2.08
C LEU A 162 10.92 -3.91 0.95
N LEU A 163 9.63 -4.02 1.29
CA LEU A 163 8.54 -4.18 0.33
C LEU A 163 7.53 -3.05 0.50
N LEU A 164 7.40 -2.18 -0.50
CA LEU A 164 6.40 -1.10 -0.50
C LEU A 164 5.31 -1.44 -1.51
N LEU A 165 4.07 -1.54 -1.03
CA LEU A 165 2.91 -1.95 -1.81
C LEU A 165 1.96 -0.77 -1.94
N PHE A 166 1.63 -0.40 -3.18
CA PHE A 166 0.69 0.66 -3.48
C PHE A 166 -0.52 0.06 -4.20
N ASP A 167 -1.64 -0.02 -3.50
CA ASP A 167 -2.90 -0.52 -4.03
C ASP A 167 -3.76 0.62 -4.58
N SER A 168 -4.62 0.30 -5.54
CA SER A 168 -5.47 1.28 -6.24
C SER A 168 -4.66 2.47 -6.80
N TYR A 169 -3.45 2.22 -7.32
CA TYR A 169 -2.52 3.26 -7.73
C TYR A 169 -3.09 4.20 -8.80
N GLU A 170 -4.10 3.77 -9.57
CA GLU A 170 -4.83 4.63 -10.50
C GLU A 170 -5.40 5.91 -9.86
N GLN A 171 -5.66 5.91 -8.55
CA GLN A 171 -6.17 7.07 -7.82
C GLN A 171 -5.09 8.16 -7.62
N CYS A 172 -3.83 7.86 -7.95
CA CYS A 172 -2.77 8.86 -8.00
C CYS A 172 -2.77 9.66 -9.33
N SER A 173 -3.75 9.42 -10.20
CA SER A 173 -4.06 10.27 -11.35
C SER A 173 -5.30 11.13 -11.07
N HIS A 174 -5.29 12.40 -11.49
CA HIS A 174 -6.46 13.28 -11.47
C HIS A 174 -7.50 12.91 -12.54
N GLU A 175 -7.09 12.15 -13.56
CA GLU A 175 -7.94 11.73 -14.67
C GLU A 175 -8.00 10.20 -14.79
N ARG A 176 -9.15 9.68 -15.23
CA ARG A 176 -9.39 8.24 -15.38
C ARG A 176 -9.01 7.68 -16.75
N THR A 177 -8.88 8.54 -17.76
CA THR A 177 -8.65 8.15 -19.16
C THR A 177 -7.22 8.45 -19.58
N SER A 178 -6.67 9.56 -19.09
CA SER A 178 -5.28 9.96 -19.28
C SER A 178 -4.56 10.02 -17.93
N TRP A 179 -3.24 9.85 -17.91
CA TRP A 179 -2.49 9.93 -16.66
C TRP A 179 -2.11 11.38 -16.37
N VAL A 180 -2.77 12.00 -15.40
CA VAL A 180 -2.46 13.34 -14.91
C VAL A 180 -1.93 13.23 -13.47
N PRO A 181 -0.63 13.39 -13.24
CA PRO A 181 0.01 13.00 -11.99
C PRO A 181 -0.40 13.89 -10.81
N SER A 182 -0.90 13.27 -9.74
CA SER A 182 -1.15 13.92 -8.45
C SER A 182 0.15 14.20 -7.69
N LEU A 183 0.05 14.87 -6.53
CA LEU A 183 1.21 15.07 -5.65
C LEU A 183 1.81 13.73 -5.19
N ALA A 184 0.96 12.74 -4.89
CA ALA A 184 1.41 11.40 -4.53
C ALA A 184 2.16 10.70 -5.67
N ASP A 185 1.64 10.73 -6.91
CA ASP A 185 2.35 10.15 -8.07
C ASP A 185 3.70 10.83 -8.31
N ARG A 186 3.74 12.16 -8.25
CA ARG A 186 4.98 12.93 -8.44
C ARG A 186 6.03 12.55 -7.40
N TRP A 187 5.64 12.43 -6.14
CA TRP A 187 6.56 12.02 -5.09
C TRP A 187 7.00 10.55 -5.25
N ILE A 188 6.06 9.62 -5.49
CA ILE A 188 6.37 8.20 -5.66
C ILE A 188 7.32 8.01 -6.86
N ARG A 189 6.99 8.56 -8.03
CA ARG A 189 7.82 8.39 -9.22
C ARG A 189 9.12 9.19 -9.17
N GLY A 190 9.02 10.48 -8.85
CA GLY A 190 10.12 11.43 -8.87
C GLY A 190 11.14 11.17 -7.79
N GLU A 191 10.69 10.78 -6.59
CA GLU A 191 11.57 10.58 -5.44
C GLU A 191 11.83 9.09 -5.17
N LEU A 192 10.80 8.28 -4.93
CA LEU A 192 10.97 6.88 -4.51
C LEU A 192 11.48 5.98 -5.63
N LEU A 193 10.73 5.86 -6.72
CA LEU A 193 11.08 4.95 -7.83
C LEU A 193 12.38 5.37 -8.50
N ASN A 194 12.63 6.68 -8.61
CA ASN A 194 13.87 7.20 -9.20
C ASN A 194 15.12 6.78 -8.39
N ARG A 195 15.04 6.72 -7.05
CA ARG A 195 16.13 6.24 -6.19
C ARG A 195 16.38 4.73 -6.32
N ILE A 196 15.32 3.95 -6.53
CA ILE A 196 15.45 2.52 -6.84
C ILE A 196 16.17 2.36 -8.19
N ARG A 197 15.70 3.09 -9.21
CA ARG A 197 16.27 3.09 -10.56
C ARG A 197 17.74 3.50 -10.58
N SER A 198 18.12 4.55 -9.85
CA SER A 198 19.51 5.01 -9.75
C SER A 198 20.39 4.16 -8.81
N GLY A 199 19.79 3.22 -8.07
CA GLY A 199 20.52 2.34 -7.13
C GLY A 199 20.83 2.97 -5.79
N THR A 200 20.39 4.19 -5.50
CA THR A 200 20.60 4.86 -4.19
C THR A 200 19.69 4.32 -3.09
N LEU A 201 18.66 3.55 -3.45
CA LEU A 201 17.84 2.77 -2.53
C LEU A 201 17.90 1.27 -2.89
N PRO A 202 18.96 0.56 -2.49
CA PRO A 202 19.08 -0.88 -2.71
C PRO A 202 18.11 -1.64 -1.79
N ASN A 203 17.99 -2.96 -2.00
CA ASN A 203 17.17 -3.87 -1.18
C ASN A 203 15.71 -3.43 -0.98
N THR A 204 15.17 -2.61 -1.89
CA THR A 204 13.79 -2.14 -1.83
C THR A 204 13.07 -2.59 -3.08
N VAL A 205 11.94 -3.28 -2.87
CA VAL A 205 11.00 -3.68 -3.92
C VAL A 205 9.74 -2.84 -3.77
N VAL A 206 9.26 -2.28 -4.86
CA VAL A 206 7.99 -1.55 -4.94
C VAL A 206 7.03 -2.32 -5.81
N VAL A 207 5.77 -2.41 -5.40
CA VAL A 207 4.68 -2.97 -6.21
C VAL A 207 3.62 -1.90 -6.45
N LEU A 208 3.34 -1.60 -7.70
CA LEU A 208 2.27 -0.70 -8.14
C LEU A 208 1.10 -1.53 -8.66
N ALA A 209 0.04 -1.67 -7.86
CA ALA A 209 -1.17 -2.37 -8.28
C ALA A 209 -2.20 -1.36 -8.78
N SER A 210 -2.58 -1.50 -10.05
CA SER A 210 -3.44 -0.53 -10.70
C SER A 210 -4.37 -1.14 -11.75
N ARG A 211 -5.38 -0.38 -12.18
CA ARG A 211 -6.09 -0.61 -13.45
C ARG A 211 -5.38 0.03 -14.64
N GLN A 212 -4.70 1.15 -14.40
CA GLN A 212 -3.95 1.92 -15.39
C GLN A 212 -2.69 2.46 -14.73
N LEU A 213 -1.54 2.30 -15.37
CA LEU A 213 -0.28 2.79 -14.84
C LEU A 213 0.15 4.09 -15.53
N PRO A 214 1.00 4.90 -14.88
CA PRO A 214 1.69 5.98 -15.57
C PRO A 214 2.54 5.41 -16.72
N PRO A 215 2.80 6.21 -17.77
CA PRO A 215 3.75 5.81 -18.80
C PRO A 215 5.16 5.75 -18.23
N PHE A 216 5.86 4.63 -18.46
CA PHE A 216 7.28 4.45 -18.17
C PHE A 216 8.06 4.43 -19.49
N ASP A 217 9.13 5.23 -19.58
CA ASP A 217 10.02 5.24 -20.74
C ASP A 217 11.04 4.07 -20.69
N ALA A 218 11.86 3.96 -21.73
CA ALA A 218 12.87 2.92 -21.84
C ALA A 218 13.91 2.91 -20.70
N ASN A 219 14.09 4.02 -19.98
CA ASN A 219 15.06 4.11 -18.88
C ASN A 219 14.62 3.31 -17.64
N TRP A 220 13.37 2.84 -17.60
CA TRP A 220 12.84 2.02 -16.51
C TRP A 220 13.01 0.51 -16.74
N ALA A 221 13.29 0.08 -17.99
CA ALA A 221 13.28 -1.34 -18.39
C ALA A 221 14.26 -2.23 -17.61
N ALA A 222 15.30 -1.65 -16.98
CA ALA A 222 16.25 -2.40 -16.18
C ALA A 222 15.73 -2.79 -14.79
N VAL A 223 14.76 -2.05 -14.25
CA VAL A 223 14.26 -2.20 -12.88
C VAL A 223 12.77 -2.49 -12.79
N LEU A 224 12.03 -2.24 -13.86
CA LEU A 224 10.59 -2.42 -13.94
C LEU A 224 10.25 -3.75 -14.59
N ASP A 225 9.38 -4.52 -13.94
CA ASP A 225 8.77 -5.73 -14.47
C ASP A 225 7.24 -5.62 -14.43
N GLU A 226 6.58 -6.10 -15.48
CA GLU A 226 5.13 -6.20 -15.54
C GLU A 226 4.68 -7.60 -15.11
N LEU A 227 3.70 -7.63 -14.22
CA LEU A 227 3.17 -8.85 -13.64
C LEU A 227 1.64 -8.89 -13.82
N PRO A 228 1.15 -9.44 -14.94
CA PRO A 228 -0.28 -9.48 -15.22
C PRO A 228 -1.03 -10.41 -14.25
N LEU A 229 -2.30 -10.10 -14.01
CA LEU A 229 -3.23 -11.00 -13.33
C LEU A 229 -4.25 -11.55 -14.31
N GLU A 230 -4.22 -12.86 -14.47
CA GLU A 230 -5.16 -13.62 -15.29
C GLU A 230 -6.33 -14.13 -14.44
N GLY A 231 -7.36 -14.70 -15.08
CA GLY A 231 -8.37 -15.48 -14.35
C GLY A 231 -7.73 -16.71 -13.69
N PHE A 232 -8.43 -17.30 -12.72
CA PHE A 232 -8.03 -18.58 -12.17
C PHE A 232 -8.16 -19.69 -13.21
N ALA A 233 -7.17 -20.56 -13.31
CA ALA A 233 -7.26 -21.77 -14.13
C ALA A 233 -8.29 -22.75 -13.54
N PRO A 234 -8.82 -23.71 -14.32
CA PRO A 234 -9.78 -24.71 -13.82
C PRO A 234 -9.39 -25.40 -12.49
N PRO A 235 -8.14 -25.87 -12.28
CA PRO A 235 -7.77 -26.47 -11.00
C PRO A 235 -7.76 -25.46 -9.84
N GLU A 236 -7.49 -24.18 -10.11
CA GLU A 236 -7.52 -23.12 -9.10
C GLU A 236 -8.96 -22.76 -8.71
N VAL A 237 -9.90 -22.77 -9.68
CA VAL A 237 -11.34 -22.60 -9.40
C VAL A 237 -11.85 -23.72 -8.50
N ALA A 238 -11.50 -24.96 -8.80
CA ALA A 238 -11.85 -26.12 -7.96
C ALA A 238 -11.30 -25.97 -6.53
N ALA A 239 -10.02 -25.59 -6.41
CA ALA A 239 -9.37 -25.38 -5.12
C ALA A 239 -10.00 -24.24 -4.33
N TYR A 240 -10.38 -23.14 -4.99
CA TYR A 240 -11.05 -22.00 -4.38
C TYR A 240 -12.44 -22.38 -3.84
N LEU A 241 -13.31 -22.95 -4.69
CA LEU A 241 -14.68 -23.26 -4.29
C LEU A 241 -14.73 -24.35 -3.21
N ARG A 242 -13.94 -25.42 -3.35
CA ARG A 242 -13.92 -26.50 -2.37
C ARG A 242 -13.19 -26.11 -1.09
N GLY A 243 -12.04 -25.45 -1.21
CA GLY A 243 -11.16 -25.17 -0.07
C GLY A 243 -11.50 -23.89 0.69
N THR A 244 -11.87 -22.83 -0.03
CA THR A 244 -12.14 -21.51 0.55
C THR A 244 -13.62 -21.32 0.85
N CYS A 245 -14.51 -21.72 -0.06
CA CYS A 245 -15.96 -21.60 0.14
C CYS A 245 -16.58 -22.83 0.86
N GLY A 246 -15.81 -23.90 1.08
CA GLY A 246 -16.28 -25.12 1.74
C GLY A 246 -17.22 -25.98 0.89
N LEU A 247 -17.33 -25.72 -0.42
CA LEU A 247 -18.25 -26.40 -1.34
C LEU A 247 -17.68 -27.75 -1.81
N THR A 248 -17.34 -28.63 -0.88
CA THR A 248 -16.65 -29.91 -1.16
C THR A 248 -17.48 -30.89 -1.99
N GLN A 249 -18.80 -30.71 -2.01
CA GLN A 249 -19.74 -31.59 -2.72
C GLN A 249 -19.88 -31.29 -4.22
N LEU A 250 -19.29 -30.21 -4.73
CA LEU A 250 -19.37 -29.87 -6.16
C LEU A 250 -18.64 -30.91 -7.01
N SER A 251 -19.36 -31.48 -7.97
CA SER A 251 -18.83 -32.37 -9.00
C SER A 251 -17.93 -31.63 -9.99
N ASP A 252 -17.09 -32.37 -10.70
CA ASP A 252 -16.20 -31.76 -11.71
C ASP A 252 -16.98 -31.13 -12.86
N ARG A 253 -18.16 -31.66 -13.20
CA ARG A 253 -19.04 -31.06 -14.22
C ARG A 253 -19.59 -29.70 -13.78
N GLU A 254 -20.00 -29.58 -12.52
CA GLU A 254 -20.46 -28.30 -11.96
C GLU A 254 -19.32 -27.29 -11.92
N LEU A 255 -18.11 -27.71 -11.52
CA LEU A 255 -16.92 -26.85 -11.54
C LEU A 255 -16.57 -26.37 -12.95
N GLN A 256 -16.64 -27.25 -13.96
CA GLN A 256 -16.42 -26.84 -15.35
C GLN A 256 -17.50 -25.87 -15.84
N THR A 257 -18.75 -26.04 -15.41
CA THR A 257 -19.85 -25.13 -15.74
C THR A 257 -19.62 -23.74 -15.11
N ILE A 258 -19.23 -23.69 -13.84
CA ILE A 258 -18.89 -22.44 -13.15
C ILE A 258 -17.67 -21.78 -13.79
N TYR A 259 -16.64 -22.56 -14.14
CA TYR A 259 -15.48 -22.03 -14.86
C TYR A 259 -15.87 -21.44 -16.21
N ALA A 260 -16.68 -22.14 -17.02
CA ALA A 260 -17.14 -21.62 -18.31
C ALA A 260 -17.95 -20.32 -18.18
N ALA A 261 -18.77 -20.21 -17.13
CA ALA A 261 -19.57 -19.01 -16.86
C ALA A 261 -18.74 -17.81 -16.37
N THR A 262 -17.70 -18.07 -15.57
CA THR A 262 -16.89 -17.01 -14.93
C THR A 262 -15.57 -16.72 -15.64
N GLN A 263 -15.11 -17.63 -16.49
CA GLN A 263 -13.76 -17.65 -17.06
C GLN A 263 -12.67 -17.49 -15.98
N GLY A 264 -12.92 -18.02 -14.78
CA GLY A 264 -11.99 -17.92 -13.66
C GLY A 264 -11.94 -16.54 -12.98
N HIS A 265 -12.85 -15.62 -13.29
CA HIS A 265 -12.82 -14.26 -12.73
C HIS A 265 -13.04 -14.26 -11.20
N PRO A 266 -12.05 -13.83 -10.38
CA PRO A 266 -12.10 -14.01 -8.93
C PRO A 266 -13.32 -13.39 -8.23
N GLN A 267 -13.73 -12.18 -8.60
CA GLN A 267 -14.92 -11.56 -8.02
C GLN A 267 -16.22 -12.34 -8.31
N LEU A 268 -16.40 -12.84 -9.54
CA LEU A 268 -17.59 -13.61 -9.90
C LEU A 268 -17.61 -14.94 -9.15
N LEU A 269 -16.44 -15.57 -9.01
CA LEU A 269 -16.29 -16.78 -8.19
C LEU A 269 -16.59 -16.55 -6.72
N GLY A 270 -16.20 -15.40 -6.17
CA GLY A 270 -16.60 -14.97 -4.82
C GLY A 270 -18.11 -14.92 -4.68
N LEU A 271 -18.79 -14.19 -5.57
CA LEU A 271 -20.27 -14.05 -5.55
C LEU A 271 -21.01 -15.39 -5.68
N ILE A 272 -20.56 -16.26 -6.60
CA ILE A 272 -21.14 -17.60 -6.76
C ILE A 272 -20.87 -18.46 -5.54
N GLY A 273 -19.64 -18.43 -5.02
CA GLY A 273 -19.24 -19.17 -3.82
C GLY A 273 -20.10 -18.80 -2.60
N ASP A 274 -20.30 -17.50 -2.37
CA ASP A 274 -21.13 -16.99 -1.28
C ASP A 274 -22.60 -17.42 -1.45
N SER A 275 -23.13 -17.32 -2.67
CA SER A 275 -24.52 -17.71 -2.96
C SER A 275 -24.76 -19.21 -2.75
N LEU A 276 -23.84 -20.06 -3.18
CA LEU A 276 -23.93 -21.50 -2.99
C LEU A 276 -23.75 -21.91 -1.52
N ALA A 277 -22.84 -21.25 -0.79
CA ALA A 277 -22.62 -21.51 0.63
C ALA A 277 -23.85 -21.12 1.47
N GLN A 278 -24.52 -20.02 1.12
CA GLN A 278 -25.79 -19.63 1.75
C GLN A 278 -26.89 -20.64 1.48
N ALA A 279 -27.03 -21.14 0.25
CA ALA A 279 -28.04 -22.15 -0.09
C ALA A 279 -27.83 -23.50 0.61
N GLN A 280 -26.60 -23.83 1.00
CA GLN A 280 -26.26 -25.06 1.74
C GLN A 280 -26.40 -24.92 3.26
N SER A 281 -26.50 -23.70 3.77
CA SER A 281 -26.72 -23.46 5.19
C SER A 281 -28.20 -23.75 5.47
N PRO A 282 -28.56 -24.86 6.17
CA PRO A 282 -29.95 -25.15 6.49
C PRO A 282 -30.52 -23.92 7.21
N GLY A 283 -31.63 -23.40 6.70
CA GLY A 283 -32.26 -22.21 7.23
C GLY A 283 -32.31 -22.32 8.76
N VAL A 284 -31.66 -21.39 9.45
CA VAL A 284 -31.78 -21.27 10.90
C VAL A 284 -33.28 -21.12 11.14
N ASP A 285 -33.89 -22.19 11.63
CA ASP A 285 -35.31 -22.27 11.90
C ASP A 285 -35.57 -21.22 12.98
N TRP A 286 -36.07 -20.05 12.58
CA TRP A 286 -36.56 -19.03 13.49
C TRP A 286 -37.90 -19.51 14.05
N SER A 287 -37.89 -20.64 14.75
CA SER A 287 -39.01 -21.01 15.62
C SER A 287 -39.04 -19.99 16.75
N HIS A 288 -39.87 -18.96 16.57
CA HIS A 288 -40.28 -18.07 17.64
C HIS A 288 -40.80 -18.92 18.81
N GLY A 289 -40.11 -18.85 19.94
CA GLY A 289 -40.63 -19.35 21.20
C GLY A 289 -41.81 -18.49 21.61
N ASP A 290 -42.97 -19.13 21.76
CA ASP A 290 -44.14 -18.63 22.49
C ASP A 290 -43.83 -18.44 23.98
#